data_AF-A0A9D8R043-F1
#
_entry.id   AF-A0A9D8R043-F1
#
_cell.length_a   1.000
_cell.length_b   1.000
_cell.length_c   1.000
_cell.angle_alpha   90.00
_cell.angle_beta   90.00
_cell.angle_gamma   90.00
#
_symmetry.space_group_name_H-M   'P 1'
#
loop_
_entity.id
_entity.type
_entity.pdbx_description
1 polymer ?
#
loop_
_entity_poly.entity_id
_entity_poly.type
_entity_poly.pdbx_seq_one_letter_code
_entity_poly.pdbx_strand_id
1 'polypeptide(L)'
;MRKTWGMTEGSLVCLALIAAGMALQLTVGPVRWDAMAWPINGIVLAVLLLCILMTHLLRGRVVFFRWMSTLKAGIPALLACAMLTVLMGVTRQVPSGHVPTEPIGITAMLSFWPFVLMYLWLTIFVGSVCMTRLRPSWRNIFFLLNHLGLFIALVAGTLGSADIQKLIMTAQEGKTEWRAIDEKNRIHRVPIAIELHDFFIEEQPRLSYASDVTVYTKSGLTVRDTIRVNKPLSIRGWKIYQYSYDEARGNESNISVFELVRDPWLPYVYLGIFMMLAGATSMFVNKKRTSGNVE
;
A
#
# COMPACT_ATOMS: atom_id res chain seq x y z
N MET A 1 -36.78 -6.26 25.71
CA MET A 1 -36.04 -5.87 24.47
C MET A 1 -34.55 -6.06 24.70
N ARG A 2 -33.86 -6.91 23.93
CA ARG A 2 -32.38 -6.98 23.99
C ARG A 2 -31.84 -5.70 23.36
N LYS A 3 -31.19 -4.82 24.15
CA LYS A 3 -30.59 -3.57 23.68
C LYS A 3 -29.64 -3.87 22.51
N THR A 4 -30.01 -3.41 21.32
CA THR A 4 -29.18 -3.55 20.12
C THR A 4 -28.27 -2.34 20.02
N TRP A 5 -26.98 -2.56 19.81
CA TRP A 5 -25.99 -1.51 19.66
C TRP A 5 -26.34 -0.60 18.45
N GLY A 6 -26.19 0.70 18.66
CA GLY A 6 -26.55 1.78 17.74
C GLY A 6 -25.33 2.37 17.02
N MET A 7 -25.53 3.54 16.40
CA MET A 7 -24.41 4.34 15.85
C MET A 7 -23.64 5.06 16.95
N THR A 8 -24.31 5.42 18.05
CA THR A 8 -23.72 5.99 19.26
C THR A 8 -22.60 5.12 19.82
N GLU A 9 -22.85 3.82 19.93
CA GLU A 9 -21.85 2.84 20.36
C GLU A 9 -20.70 2.73 19.35
N GLY A 10 -20.98 2.91 18.05
CA GLY A 10 -19.95 2.94 17.01
C GLY A 10 -19.01 4.13 17.16
N SER A 11 -19.56 5.32 17.40
CA SER A 11 -18.76 6.52 17.69
C SER A 11 -17.95 6.36 18.96
N LEU A 12 -18.53 5.78 20.02
CA LEU A 12 -17.81 5.50 21.27
C LEU A 12 -16.64 4.52 21.07
N VAL A 13 -16.81 3.45 20.29
CA VAL A 13 -15.72 2.53 19.95
C VAL A 13 -14.60 3.26 19.21
N CYS A 14 -14.93 4.11 18.24
CA CYS A 14 -13.91 4.86 17.49
C CYS A 14 -13.16 5.85 18.41
N LEU A 15 -13.87 6.58 19.27
CA LEU A 15 -13.25 7.47 20.25
C LEU A 15 -12.36 6.72 21.24
N ALA A 16 -12.80 5.54 21.71
CA ALA A 16 -12.01 4.69 22.59
C ALA A 16 -10.73 4.18 21.89
N LEU A 17 -10.81 3.78 20.62
CA LEU A 17 -9.64 3.36 19.83
C LEU A 17 -8.67 4.52 19.60
N ILE A 18 -9.17 5.71 19.29
CA ILE A 18 -8.33 6.92 19.14
C ILE A 18 -7.63 7.25 20.47
N ALA A 19 -8.36 7.24 21.59
CA ALA A 19 -7.80 7.50 22.91
C ALA A 19 -6.77 6.44 23.31
N ALA A 20 -7.05 5.15 23.08
CA ALA A 20 -6.12 4.06 23.32
C ALA A 20 -4.87 4.17 22.44
N GLY A 21 -5.05 4.53 21.16
CA GLY A 21 -3.94 4.80 20.25
C GLY A 21 -3.10 5.97 20.74
N MET A 22 -3.72 7.03 21.25
CA MET A 22 -2.99 8.19 21.76
C MET A 22 -2.19 7.81 23.02
N ALA A 23 -2.76 7.00 23.90
CA ALA A 23 -2.04 6.46 25.05
C ALA A 23 -0.83 5.62 24.62
N LEU A 24 -0.98 4.76 23.61
CA LEU A 24 0.14 3.99 23.03
C LEU A 24 1.20 4.89 22.40
N GLN A 25 0.79 5.93 21.68
CA GLN A 25 1.71 6.90 21.09
C GLN A 25 2.55 7.60 22.16
N LEU A 26 1.93 8.02 23.27
CA LEU A 26 2.62 8.73 24.34
C LEU A 26 3.50 7.83 25.21
N THR A 27 3.21 6.53 25.28
CA THR A 27 3.92 5.59 26.16
C THR A 27 4.98 4.76 25.45
N VAL A 28 4.70 4.30 24.23
CA VAL A 28 5.57 3.41 23.44
C VAL A 28 6.27 4.15 22.30
N GLY A 29 5.74 5.30 21.86
CA GLY A 29 6.20 6.02 20.69
C GLY A 29 5.60 5.48 19.38
N PRO A 30 6.08 5.96 18.21
CA PRO A 30 5.52 5.62 16.90
C PRO A 30 5.72 4.14 16.52
N VAL A 31 4.83 3.63 15.68
CA VAL A 31 4.91 2.26 15.13
C VAL A 31 6.16 2.09 14.27
N ARG A 32 6.90 0.99 14.49
CA ARG A 32 8.12 0.64 13.75
C ARG A 32 7.83 -0.40 12.67
N TRP A 33 7.54 0.07 11.46
CA TRP A 33 7.19 -0.79 10.32
C TRP A 33 8.34 -1.68 9.83
N ASP A 34 9.61 -1.28 10.01
CA ASP A 34 10.79 -2.08 9.65
C ASP A 34 10.75 -3.50 10.25
N ALA A 35 10.14 -3.68 11.41
CA ALA A 35 10.03 -4.97 12.09
C ALA A 35 8.91 -5.86 11.53
N MET A 36 8.07 -5.35 10.64
CA MET A 36 6.93 -6.08 10.07
C MET A 36 7.24 -6.74 8.72
N ALA A 37 8.48 -6.67 8.23
CA ALA A 37 8.87 -7.33 6.98
C ALA A 37 8.71 -8.87 7.07
N TRP A 38 8.73 -9.54 5.93
CA TRP A 38 8.64 -10.99 5.83
C TRP A 38 9.66 -11.69 6.75
N PRO A 39 9.25 -12.69 7.57
CA PRO A 39 7.96 -13.40 7.58
C PRO A 39 6.89 -12.84 8.55
N ILE A 40 7.18 -11.74 9.25
CA ILE A 40 6.34 -11.25 10.35
C ILE A 40 4.99 -10.73 9.83
N ASN A 41 4.95 -9.99 8.72
CA ASN A 41 3.70 -9.62 8.06
C ASN A 41 2.80 -10.82 7.71
N GLY A 42 3.39 -11.96 7.30
CA GLY A 42 2.66 -13.19 7.03
C GLY A 42 1.96 -13.74 8.28
N ILE A 43 2.65 -13.71 9.42
CA ILE A 43 2.08 -14.10 10.73
C ILE A 43 0.95 -13.13 11.13
N VAL A 44 1.18 -11.81 11.00
CA VAL A 44 0.18 -10.78 11.30
C VAL A 44 -1.06 -10.96 10.43
N LEU A 45 -0.89 -11.24 9.13
CA LEU A 45 -1.99 -11.54 8.22
C LEU A 45 -2.78 -12.77 8.66
N ALA A 46 -2.09 -13.86 9.03
CA ALA A 46 -2.76 -15.08 9.50
C ALA A 46 -3.58 -14.82 10.77
N VAL A 47 -3.04 -14.05 11.72
CA VAL A 47 -3.76 -13.64 12.93
C VAL A 47 -4.97 -12.77 12.59
N LEU A 48 -4.82 -11.79 11.70
CA LEU A 48 -5.93 -10.94 11.24
C LEU A 48 -7.06 -11.76 10.62
N LEU A 49 -6.73 -12.69 9.72
CA LEU A 49 -7.72 -13.56 9.08
C LEU A 49 -8.40 -14.50 10.09
N LEU A 50 -7.65 -15.04 11.06
CA LEU A 50 -8.20 -15.84 12.14
C LEU A 50 -9.18 -15.02 12.99
N CYS A 51 -8.84 -13.79 13.34
CA CYS A 51 -9.73 -12.88 14.07
C CYS A 51 -11.04 -12.63 13.30
N ILE A 52 -10.95 -12.34 11.99
CA ILE A 52 -12.13 -12.14 11.13
C ILE A 52 -12.97 -13.42 11.01
N LEU A 53 -12.34 -14.58 10.93
CA LEU A 53 -13.05 -15.86 10.93
C LEU A 53 -13.76 -16.09 12.26
N MET A 54 -13.09 -15.87 13.38
CA MET A 54 -13.68 -16.04 14.71
C MET A 54 -14.85 -15.08 14.95
N THR A 55 -14.75 -13.82 14.55
CA THR A 55 -15.87 -12.86 14.66
C THR A 55 -17.06 -13.34 13.85
N HIS A 56 -16.84 -13.89 12.65
CA HIS A 56 -17.90 -14.47 11.82
C HIS A 56 -18.55 -15.70 12.45
N LEU A 57 -17.76 -16.66 12.96
CA LEU A 57 -18.28 -17.88 13.56
C LEU A 57 -19.06 -17.59 14.85
N LEU A 58 -18.59 -16.63 15.65
CA LEU A 58 -19.20 -16.27 16.93
C LEU A 58 -20.33 -15.24 16.82
N ARG A 59 -20.62 -14.70 15.63
CA ARG A 59 -21.66 -13.68 15.42
C ARG A 59 -23.06 -14.08 15.87
N GLY A 60 -23.37 -15.38 15.87
CA GLY A 60 -24.66 -15.90 16.34
C GLY A 60 -24.79 -15.86 17.87
N ARG A 61 -23.66 -15.88 18.58
CA ARG A 61 -23.59 -15.95 20.05
C ARG A 61 -23.30 -14.60 20.69
N VAL A 62 -22.52 -13.75 20.02
CA VAL A 62 -22.03 -12.48 20.56
C VAL A 62 -22.72 -11.30 19.86
N VAL A 63 -23.46 -10.50 20.63
CA VAL A 63 -24.20 -9.33 20.11
C VAL A 63 -23.27 -8.32 19.44
N PHE A 64 -22.08 -8.10 20.01
CA PHE A 64 -21.07 -7.19 19.48
C PHE A 64 -20.61 -7.60 18.07
N PHE A 65 -20.24 -8.88 17.85
CA PHE A 65 -19.81 -9.35 16.54
C PHE A 65 -20.91 -9.27 15.48
N ARG A 66 -22.17 -9.50 15.87
CA ARG A 66 -23.31 -9.30 14.97
C ARG A 66 -23.47 -7.82 14.58
N TRP A 67 -23.33 -6.91 15.54
CA TRP A 67 -23.43 -5.47 15.31
C TRP A 67 -22.27 -4.92 14.48
N MET A 68 -21.06 -5.45 14.68
CA MET A 68 -19.84 -5.03 13.97
C MET A 68 -19.97 -5.21 12.45
N SER A 69 -20.78 -6.14 11.95
CA SER A 69 -21.05 -6.31 10.52
C SER A 69 -22.21 -5.46 9.99
N THR A 70 -22.63 -4.41 10.70
CA THR A 70 -23.75 -3.53 10.29
C THR A 70 -23.29 -2.12 9.93
N LEU A 71 -24.13 -1.39 9.18
CA LEU A 71 -23.90 0.02 8.85
C LEU A 71 -23.75 0.91 10.10
N LYS A 72 -24.35 0.51 11.23
CA LYS A 72 -24.27 1.27 12.49
C LYS A 72 -22.85 1.30 13.08
N ALA A 73 -22.07 0.24 12.85
CA ALA A 73 -20.65 0.21 13.18
C ALA A 73 -19.79 0.81 12.05
N GLY A 74 -20.19 0.60 10.80
CA GLY A 74 -19.44 1.01 9.61
C GLY A 74 -19.35 2.52 9.39
N ILE A 75 -20.47 3.25 9.54
CA ILE A 75 -20.50 4.69 9.28
C ILE A 75 -19.55 5.44 10.24
N PRO A 76 -19.59 5.22 11.57
CA PRO A 76 -18.62 5.86 12.47
C PRO A 76 -17.17 5.52 12.16
N ALA A 77 -16.87 4.25 11.83
CA ALA A 77 -15.52 3.82 11.48
C ALA A 77 -15.00 4.54 10.22
N LEU A 78 -15.84 4.62 9.18
CA LEU A 78 -15.52 5.31 7.93
C LEU A 78 -15.30 6.81 8.16
N LEU A 79 -16.19 7.47 8.91
CA LEU A 79 -16.06 8.90 9.22
C LEU A 79 -14.81 9.20 10.04
N ALA A 80 -14.50 8.39 11.06
CA ALA A 80 -13.30 8.54 11.87
C ALA A 80 -12.02 8.32 11.04
N CYS A 81 -11.99 7.29 10.18
CA CYS A 81 -10.85 7.08 9.27
C CYS A 81 -10.71 8.22 8.27
N ALA A 82 -11.81 8.70 7.69
CA ALA A 82 -11.80 9.82 6.76
C ALA A 82 -11.28 11.11 7.43
N MET A 83 -11.72 11.39 8.66
CA MET A 83 -11.23 12.54 9.43
C MET A 83 -9.72 12.45 9.68
N LEU A 84 -9.20 11.29 10.10
CA LEU A 84 -7.76 11.10 10.28
C LEU A 84 -6.98 11.16 8.95
N THR A 85 -7.58 10.71 7.85
CA THR A 85 -6.98 10.82 6.51
C THR A 85 -6.94 12.27 6.03
N VAL A 86 -7.98 13.06 6.30
CA VAL A 86 -7.97 14.51 6.04
C VAL A 86 -6.88 15.18 6.85
N LEU A 87 -6.74 14.83 8.13
CA LEU A 87 -5.66 15.34 8.97
C LEU A 87 -4.28 15.02 8.37
N MET A 88 -4.07 13.79 7.89
CA MET A 88 -2.85 13.41 7.17
C MET A 88 -2.63 14.25 5.91
N GLY A 89 -3.69 14.56 5.16
CA GLY A 89 -3.60 15.33 3.91
C GLY A 89 -3.33 16.83 4.11
N VAL A 90 -3.80 17.43 5.22
CA VAL A 90 -3.59 18.86 5.52
C VAL A 90 -2.33 19.13 6.32
N THR A 91 -1.72 18.08 6.90
CA THR A 91 -0.48 18.20 7.68
C THR A 91 0.72 17.86 6.79
N ARG A 92 1.80 18.62 6.93
CA ARG A 92 3.04 18.36 6.20
C ARG A 92 3.67 17.07 6.73
N GLN A 93 3.54 15.99 5.96
CA GLN A 93 4.09 14.69 6.35
C GLN A 93 5.61 14.68 6.21
N VAL A 94 6.31 14.06 7.18
CA VAL A 94 7.76 13.83 7.07
C VAL A 94 8.04 12.74 6.02
N PRO A 95 9.15 12.86 5.27
CA PRO A 95 9.57 11.79 4.37
C PRO A 95 9.83 10.49 5.14
N SER A 96 9.63 9.35 4.48
CA SER A 96 9.96 8.04 5.03
C SER A 96 11.40 8.00 5.57
N GLY A 97 11.61 7.30 6.68
CA GLY A 97 12.92 7.17 7.32
C GLY A 97 13.36 8.36 8.19
N HIS A 98 12.63 9.48 8.17
CA HIS A 98 12.94 10.65 9.00
C HIS A 98 12.12 10.66 10.30
N VAL A 99 12.72 11.18 11.37
CA VAL A 99 12.06 11.27 12.68
C VAL A 99 11.17 12.52 12.71
N PRO A 100 9.88 12.40 13.10
CA PRO A 100 9.03 13.57 13.31
C PRO A 100 9.62 14.52 14.34
N THR A 101 9.52 15.83 14.10
CA THR A 101 10.07 16.86 14.99
C THR A 101 9.20 17.09 16.22
N GLU A 102 7.91 16.81 16.12
CA GLU A 102 6.96 16.94 17.23
C GLU A 102 6.69 15.61 17.97
N PRO A 103 6.50 15.63 19.30
CA PRO A 103 6.34 14.40 20.09
C PRO A 103 5.05 13.61 19.80
N ILE A 104 4.03 14.28 19.25
CA ILE A 104 2.69 13.71 19.09
C ILE A 104 2.64 12.76 17.87
N GLY A 105 3.44 13.00 16.83
CA GLY A 105 3.52 12.14 15.65
C GLY A 105 2.48 12.42 14.55
N ILE A 106 1.86 13.60 14.53
CA ILE A 106 0.85 13.99 13.51
C ILE A 106 1.51 14.22 12.13
N THR A 107 2.81 14.54 12.08
CA THR A 107 3.57 14.63 10.83
C THR A 107 4.00 13.26 10.30
N ALA A 108 3.82 12.18 11.07
CA ALA A 108 4.11 10.81 10.67
C ALA A 108 2.88 9.90 10.84
N MET A 109 1.77 10.24 10.17
CA MET A 109 0.46 9.61 10.40
C MET A 109 0.45 8.11 10.14
N LEU A 110 1.25 7.61 9.20
CA LEU A 110 1.36 6.17 8.93
C LEU A 110 1.97 5.38 10.11
N SER A 111 2.72 6.04 10.98
CA SER A 111 3.28 5.45 12.21
C SER A 111 2.55 5.90 13.47
N PHE A 112 1.49 6.70 13.34
CA PHE A 112 0.72 7.25 14.45
C PHE A 112 -0.33 6.25 14.94
N TRP A 113 -0.23 5.80 16.19
CA TRP A 113 -1.07 4.71 16.72
C TRP A 113 -2.59 4.91 16.56
N PRO A 114 -3.19 6.10 16.80
CA PRO A 114 -4.61 6.32 16.52
C PRO A 114 -5.00 6.02 15.08
N PHE A 115 -4.15 6.42 14.12
CA PHE A 115 -4.36 6.12 12.70
C PHE A 115 -4.28 4.62 12.45
N VAL A 116 -3.25 3.95 12.97
CA VAL A 116 -3.03 2.51 12.79
C VAL A 116 -4.16 1.67 13.39
N LEU A 117 -4.63 1.98 14.60
CA LEU A 117 -5.74 1.27 15.24
C LEU A 117 -7.07 1.48 14.51
N MET A 118 -7.33 2.71 14.06
CA MET A 118 -8.54 2.99 13.27
C MET A 118 -8.52 2.29 11.91
N TYR A 119 -7.36 2.25 11.27
CA TYR A 119 -7.16 1.51 10.03
C TYR A 119 -7.37 0.01 10.24
N LEU A 120 -6.75 -0.58 11.28
CA LEU A 120 -6.95 -1.99 11.65
C LEU A 120 -8.42 -2.30 11.92
N TRP A 121 -9.12 -1.41 12.64
CA TRP A 121 -10.56 -1.51 12.88
C TRP A 121 -11.37 -1.50 11.58
N LEU A 122 -11.07 -0.59 10.66
CA LEU A 122 -11.71 -0.55 9.34
C LEU A 122 -11.44 -1.83 8.54
N THR A 123 -10.21 -2.34 8.56
CA THR A 123 -9.85 -3.61 7.88
C THR A 123 -10.62 -4.79 8.45
N ILE A 124 -10.72 -4.91 9.78
CA ILE A 124 -11.51 -5.96 10.45
C ILE A 124 -13.00 -5.81 10.10
N PHE A 125 -13.53 -4.58 10.08
CA PHE A 125 -14.90 -4.28 9.70
C PHE A 125 -15.19 -4.75 8.27
N VAL A 126 -14.40 -4.29 7.29
CA VAL A 126 -14.59 -4.63 5.87
C VAL A 126 -14.47 -6.14 5.65
N GLY A 127 -13.47 -6.79 6.27
CA GLY A 127 -13.30 -8.24 6.21
C GLY A 127 -14.51 -8.99 6.79
N SER A 128 -15.01 -8.55 7.95
CA SER A 128 -16.18 -9.15 8.58
C SER A 128 -17.44 -8.99 7.73
N VAL A 129 -17.62 -7.84 7.09
CA VAL A 129 -18.72 -7.58 6.15
C VAL A 129 -18.64 -8.51 4.93
N CYS A 130 -17.45 -8.73 4.36
CA CYS A 130 -17.25 -9.69 3.26
C CYS A 130 -17.71 -11.10 3.66
N MET A 131 -17.33 -11.55 4.86
CA MET A 131 -17.72 -12.87 5.38
C MET A 131 -19.24 -13.06 5.44
N THR A 132 -20.02 -11.99 5.66
CA THR A 132 -21.49 -12.10 5.71
C THR A 132 -22.15 -12.34 4.35
N ARG A 133 -21.45 -12.07 3.24
CA ARG A 133 -21.99 -12.11 1.87
C ARG A 133 -21.27 -13.09 0.95
N LEU A 134 -20.54 -14.07 1.51
CA LEU A 134 -19.78 -15.06 0.73
C LEU A 134 -20.65 -15.96 -0.15
N ARG A 135 -21.95 -16.12 0.13
CA ARG A 135 -22.84 -16.91 -0.71
C ARG A 135 -23.01 -16.22 -2.07
N PRO A 136 -22.52 -16.84 -3.16
CA PRO A 136 -22.52 -16.21 -4.48
C PRO A 136 -23.96 -16.05 -4.97
N SER A 137 -24.31 -14.82 -5.31
CA SER A 137 -25.54 -14.43 -5.99
C SER A 137 -25.15 -13.28 -6.91
N TRP A 138 -25.78 -13.16 -8.08
CA TRP A 138 -25.51 -12.07 -9.03
C TRP A 138 -25.49 -10.68 -8.38
N ARG A 139 -26.37 -10.43 -7.41
CA ARG A 139 -26.39 -9.16 -6.66
C ARG A 139 -25.24 -9.04 -5.64
N ASN A 140 -24.81 -10.14 -5.04
CA ASN A 140 -23.74 -10.16 -4.05
C ASN A 140 -22.34 -10.09 -4.68
N ILE A 141 -22.17 -10.53 -5.94
CA ILE A 141 -20.87 -10.49 -6.61
C ILE A 141 -20.33 -9.06 -6.68
N PHE A 142 -21.14 -8.09 -7.08
CA PHE A 142 -20.69 -6.69 -7.18
C PHE A 142 -20.37 -6.07 -5.82
N PHE A 143 -21.16 -6.42 -4.80
CA PHE A 143 -20.87 -6.04 -3.43
C PHE A 143 -19.53 -6.61 -2.96
N LEU A 144 -19.31 -7.90 -3.21
CA LEU A 144 -18.10 -8.61 -2.80
C LEU A 144 -16.88 -8.11 -3.56
N LEU A 145 -16.97 -7.86 -4.87
CA LEU A 145 -15.86 -7.29 -5.66
C LEU A 145 -15.38 -5.95 -5.07
N ASN A 146 -16.29 -5.06 -4.71
CA ASN A 146 -15.93 -3.78 -4.10
C ASN A 146 -15.32 -3.95 -2.70
N HIS A 147 -15.97 -4.70 -1.81
CA HIS A 147 -15.53 -4.79 -0.41
C HIS A 147 -14.32 -5.69 -0.24
N LEU A 148 -14.24 -6.81 -0.98
CA LEU A 148 -13.08 -7.69 -0.98
C LEU A 148 -11.91 -7.02 -1.71
N GLY A 149 -12.17 -6.28 -2.79
CA GLY A 149 -11.15 -5.48 -3.46
C GLY A 149 -10.54 -4.44 -2.53
N LEU A 150 -11.38 -3.71 -1.80
CA LEU A 150 -10.93 -2.78 -0.76
C LEU A 150 -10.14 -3.50 0.34
N PHE A 151 -10.66 -4.62 0.87
CA PHE A 151 -9.96 -5.42 1.89
C PHE A 151 -8.56 -5.85 1.44
N ILE A 152 -8.44 -6.41 0.23
CA ILE A 152 -7.17 -6.84 -0.34
C ILE A 152 -6.22 -5.65 -0.50
N ALA A 153 -6.70 -4.54 -1.08
CA ALA A 153 -5.87 -3.34 -1.29
C ALA A 153 -5.36 -2.76 0.04
N LEU A 154 -6.22 -2.68 1.06
CA LEU A 154 -5.83 -2.19 2.38
C LEU A 154 -4.78 -3.09 3.04
N VAL A 155 -5.06 -4.40 3.10
CA VAL A 155 -4.16 -5.38 3.72
C VAL A 155 -2.80 -5.43 3.01
N ALA A 156 -2.80 -5.53 1.68
CA ALA A 156 -1.58 -5.62 0.89
C ALA A 156 -0.75 -4.32 0.97
N GLY A 157 -1.41 -3.16 0.94
CA GLY A 157 -0.72 -1.87 1.06
C GLY A 157 -0.06 -1.69 2.42
N THR A 158 -0.74 -2.04 3.51
CA THR A 158 -0.19 -1.88 4.87
C THR A 158 0.89 -2.91 5.18
N LEU A 159 0.57 -4.20 5.04
CA LEU A 159 1.50 -5.28 5.43
C LEU A 159 2.64 -5.46 4.42
N GLY A 160 2.43 -5.06 3.17
CA GLY A 160 3.45 -5.09 2.14
C GLY A 160 4.45 -3.94 2.18
N SER A 161 4.09 -2.81 2.83
CA SER A 161 4.94 -1.62 2.90
C SER A 161 6.34 -1.91 3.46
N ALA A 162 6.44 -2.82 4.43
CA ALA A 162 7.70 -3.22 5.06
C ALA A 162 8.59 -4.11 4.17
N ASP A 163 8.02 -4.73 3.13
CA ASP A 163 8.75 -5.58 2.18
C ASP A 163 9.25 -4.80 0.94
N ILE A 164 8.91 -3.51 0.84
CA ILE A 164 9.37 -2.65 -0.25
C ILE A 164 10.87 -2.42 -0.08
N GLN A 165 11.63 -2.73 -1.12
CA GLN A 165 13.05 -2.41 -1.21
C GLN A 165 13.24 -1.28 -2.19
N LYS A 166 13.91 -0.22 -1.74
CA LYS A 166 14.39 0.89 -2.59
C LYS A 166 15.90 0.97 -2.46
N LEU A 167 16.59 0.86 -3.58
CA LEU A 167 18.05 0.86 -3.62
C LEU A 167 18.52 1.79 -4.74
N ILE A 168 19.60 2.53 -4.51
CA ILE A 168 20.22 3.39 -5.51
C ILE A 168 21.46 2.70 -6.07
N MET A 169 21.55 2.58 -7.38
CA MET A 169 22.71 2.02 -8.08
C MET A 169 23.33 3.11 -8.96
N THR A 170 24.62 3.32 -8.81
CA THR A 170 25.40 4.23 -9.66
C THR A 170 26.19 3.40 -10.67
N ALA A 171 25.75 3.39 -11.93
CA ALA A 171 26.44 2.70 -13.00
C ALA A 171 27.40 3.66 -13.71
N GLN A 172 28.57 3.16 -14.09
CA GLN A 172 29.54 3.88 -14.92
C GLN A 172 29.56 3.25 -16.31
N GLU A 173 29.72 4.09 -17.32
CA GLU A 173 29.79 3.69 -18.73
C GLU A 173 30.85 2.60 -18.95
N GLY A 174 30.47 1.54 -19.67
CA GLY A 174 31.30 0.38 -19.96
C GLY A 174 31.60 -0.54 -18.78
N LYS A 175 31.01 -0.29 -17.60
CA LYS A 175 31.19 -1.14 -16.41
C LYS A 175 29.88 -1.75 -15.96
N THR A 176 29.93 -3.05 -15.68
CA THR A 176 28.82 -3.76 -15.04
C THR A 176 28.80 -3.47 -13.53
N GLU A 177 27.68 -2.98 -13.02
CA GLU A 177 27.46 -2.70 -11.60
C GLU A 177 26.35 -3.60 -11.02
N TRP A 178 26.57 -4.11 -9.81
CA TRP A 178 25.61 -4.96 -9.08
C TRP A 178 25.52 -4.60 -7.59
N ARG A 179 26.17 -3.51 -7.19
CA ARG A 179 26.11 -2.94 -5.86
C ARG A 179 25.13 -1.78 -5.89
N ALA A 180 24.24 -1.76 -4.92
CA ALA A 180 23.31 -0.66 -4.72
C ALA A 180 23.27 -0.29 -3.23
N ILE A 181 23.00 0.97 -2.93
CA ILE A 181 22.93 1.49 -1.57
C ILE A 181 21.48 1.66 -1.13
N ASP A 182 21.17 1.37 0.14
CA ASP A 182 19.87 1.67 0.72
C ASP A 182 19.82 3.08 1.35
N GLU A 183 18.65 3.48 1.87
CA GLU A 183 18.45 4.75 2.57
C GLU A 183 19.37 4.95 3.79
N LYS A 184 19.95 3.86 4.33
CA LYS A 184 20.88 3.87 5.47
C LYS A 184 22.34 3.83 5.01
N ASN A 185 22.62 4.11 3.72
CA ASN A 185 23.92 4.06 3.08
C ASN A 185 24.63 2.68 3.18
N ARG A 186 23.87 1.60 3.34
CA ARG A 186 24.44 0.24 3.38
C ARG A 186 24.49 -0.32 1.97
N ILE A 187 25.62 -0.94 1.63
CA ILE A 187 25.83 -1.57 0.32
C ILE A 187 25.17 -2.94 0.30
N HIS A 188 24.31 -3.16 -0.69
CA HIS A 188 23.65 -4.43 -0.98
C HIS A 188 24.09 -4.96 -2.33
N ARG A 189 24.32 -6.28 -2.43
CA ARG A 189 24.52 -6.96 -3.71
C ARG A 189 23.17 -7.43 -4.24
N VAL A 190 22.68 -6.77 -5.28
CA VAL A 190 21.38 -7.06 -5.89
C VAL A 190 21.45 -8.26 -6.83
N PRO A 191 20.32 -8.96 -7.09
CA PRO A 191 20.27 -10.11 -8.01
C PRO A 191 20.20 -9.71 -9.49
N ILE A 192 20.35 -8.42 -9.79
CA ILE A 192 20.43 -7.83 -11.12
C ILE A 192 21.73 -7.01 -11.23
N ALA A 193 22.38 -7.04 -12.38
CA ALA A 193 23.52 -6.21 -12.69
C ALA A 193 23.21 -5.34 -13.90
N ILE A 194 23.66 -4.09 -13.90
CA ILE A 194 23.39 -3.11 -14.96
C ILE A 194 24.72 -2.67 -15.52
N GLU A 195 24.88 -2.76 -16.83
CA GLU A 195 25.96 -2.16 -17.59
C GLU A 195 25.41 -0.97 -18.35
N LEU A 196 26.00 0.20 -18.12
CA LEU A 196 25.65 1.43 -18.82
C LEU A 196 26.43 1.49 -20.13
N HIS A 197 25.73 1.60 -21.26
CA HIS A 197 26.34 1.80 -22.56
C HIS A 197 26.47 3.27 -22.91
N ASP A 198 25.39 4.03 -22.70
CA ASP A 198 25.36 5.46 -23.02
C ASP A 198 24.29 6.17 -22.19
N PHE A 199 24.55 7.43 -21.86
CA PHE A 199 23.59 8.34 -21.24
C PHE A 199 23.36 9.51 -22.18
N PHE A 200 22.09 9.88 -22.38
CA PHE A 200 21.75 11.02 -23.21
C PHE A 200 20.53 11.76 -22.70
N ILE A 201 20.52 13.07 -22.94
CA ILE A 201 19.42 13.96 -22.63
C ILE A 201 18.48 14.00 -23.85
N GLU A 202 17.22 13.65 -23.62
CA GLU A 202 16.14 13.74 -24.61
C GLU A 202 15.43 15.12 -24.48
N GLU A 203 15.63 16.00 -25.45
CA GLU A 203 14.99 17.32 -25.49
C GLU A 203 13.59 17.27 -26.16
N GLN A 204 12.59 16.59 -25.60
CA GLN A 204 11.19 16.68 -26.11
C GLN A 204 10.11 16.36 -25.05
N PRO A 205 8.92 16.99 -25.14
CA PRO A 205 8.63 18.42 -24.90
C PRO A 205 8.92 18.87 -23.44
N ARG A 206 9.45 17.99 -22.58
CA ARG A 206 10.02 18.33 -21.27
C ARG A 206 11.42 17.71 -21.23
N LEU A 207 12.38 18.40 -20.62
CA LEU A 207 13.72 17.86 -20.43
C LEU A 207 13.60 16.48 -19.76
N SER A 208 14.00 15.45 -20.48
CA SER A 208 14.03 14.06 -20.04
C SER A 208 15.44 13.54 -20.28
N TYR A 209 15.82 12.50 -19.58
CA TYR A 209 17.09 11.82 -19.81
C TYR A 209 16.89 10.31 -19.78
N ALA A 210 17.78 9.64 -20.47
CA ALA A 210 17.68 8.24 -20.76
C ALA A 210 19.06 7.58 -20.68
N SER A 211 19.07 6.29 -20.38
CA SER A 211 20.27 5.48 -20.38
C SER A 211 20.04 4.23 -21.22
N ASP A 212 20.89 3.97 -22.22
CA ASP A 212 20.98 2.67 -22.87
C ASP A 212 21.76 1.72 -21.96
N VAL A 213 21.12 0.62 -21.57
CA VAL A 213 21.68 -0.31 -20.60
C VAL A 213 21.52 -1.74 -21.05
N THR A 214 22.42 -2.59 -20.58
CA THR A 214 22.20 -4.03 -20.56
C THR A 214 22.04 -4.50 -19.12
N VAL A 215 20.92 -5.17 -18.84
CA VAL A 215 20.61 -5.73 -17.54
C VAL A 215 20.79 -7.23 -17.57
N TYR A 216 21.63 -7.71 -16.65
CA TYR A 216 21.92 -9.11 -16.42
C TYR A 216 21.22 -9.57 -15.15
N THR A 217 20.63 -10.77 -15.17
CA THR A 217 20.03 -11.37 -13.98
C THR A 217 20.85 -12.57 -13.52
N LYS A 218 20.80 -12.89 -12.22
CA LYS A 218 21.38 -14.15 -11.71
C LYS A 218 20.83 -15.42 -12.40
N SER A 219 19.65 -15.33 -13.03
CA SER A 219 19.06 -16.44 -13.78
C SER A 219 19.65 -16.63 -15.19
N GLY A 220 20.61 -15.81 -15.61
CA GLY A 220 21.21 -15.85 -16.95
C GLY A 220 20.43 -15.10 -18.03
N LEU A 221 19.29 -14.47 -17.69
CA LEU A 221 18.58 -13.57 -18.61
C LEU A 221 19.37 -12.27 -18.77
N THR A 222 19.58 -11.87 -20.02
CA THR A 222 20.22 -10.62 -20.46
C THR A 222 19.24 -9.83 -21.31
N VAL A 223 19.01 -8.57 -20.97
CA VAL A 223 18.10 -7.68 -21.70
C VAL A 223 18.80 -6.35 -21.95
N ARG A 224 18.88 -5.91 -23.21
CA ARG A 224 19.27 -4.54 -23.56
C ARG A 224 18.03 -3.70 -23.77
N ASP A 225 17.95 -2.55 -23.10
CA ASP A 225 16.80 -1.63 -23.18
C ASP A 225 17.24 -0.22 -22.79
N THR A 226 16.40 0.77 -23.09
CA THR A 226 16.62 2.17 -22.73
C THR A 226 15.69 2.59 -21.60
N ILE A 227 16.26 2.86 -20.43
CA ILE A 227 15.52 3.33 -19.25
C ILE A 227 15.37 4.85 -19.32
N ARG A 228 14.17 5.38 -19.07
CA ARG A 228 13.87 6.82 -19.12
C ARG A 228 13.16 7.29 -17.85
N VAL A 229 13.18 8.61 -17.57
CA VAL A 229 12.58 9.25 -16.36
C VAL A 229 11.12 8.81 -16.07
N ASN A 230 10.35 8.41 -17.08
CA ASN A 230 8.97 7.91 -16.91
C ASN A 230 8.69 6.55 -17.55
N LYS A 231 9.73 5.83 -18.00
CA LYS A 231 9.61 4.49 -18.58
C LYS A 231 10.60 3.57 -17.88
N PRO A 232 10.24 3.04 -16.70
CA PRO A 232 11.10 2.13 -15.96
C PRO A 232 11.15 0.76 -16.63
N LEU A 233 12.32 0.11 -16.55
CA LEU A 233 12.46 -1.29 -16.97
C LEU A 233 12.02 -2.22 -15.84
N SER A 234 11.12 -3.16 -16.16
CA SER A 234 10.64 -4.17 -15.20
C SER A 234 11.26 -5.54 -15.48
N ILE A 235 12.04 -6.09 -14.55
CA ILE A 235 12.72 -7.37 -14.72
C ILE A 235 12.79 -8.15 -13.40
N ARG A 236 12.35 -9.41 -13.41
CA ARG A 236 12.41 -10.32 -12.24
C ARG A 236 11.88 -9.71 -10.92
N GLY A 237 10.80 -8.93 -10.99
CA GLY A 237 10.18 -8.27 -9.83
C GLY A 237 10.83 -6.95 -9.40
N TRP A 238 11.87 -6.50 -10.09
CA TRP A 238 12.47 -5.18 -9.92
C TRP A 238 11.92 -4.22 -10.97
N LYS A 239 11.64 -2.99 -10.56
CA LYS A 239 11.47 -1.83 -11.43
C LYS A 239 12.70 -0.97 -11.31
N ILE A 240 13.32 -0.65 -12.45
CA ILE A 240 14.54 0.15 -12.52
C ILE A 240 14.14 1.48 -13.12
N TYR A 241 14.21 2.52 -12.30
CA TYR A 241 13.88 3.89 -12.68
C TYR A 241 15.17 4.66 -12.97
N GLN A 242 15.10 5.51 -14.00
CA GLN A 242 16.10 6.53 -14.21
C GLN A 242 15.96 7.58 -13.10
N TYR A 243 16.96 7.70 -12.23
CA TYR A 243 16.87 8.52 -11.01
C TYR A 243 17.68 9.82 -11.11
N SER A 244 18.92 9.75 -11.57
CA SER A 244 19.81 10.92 -11.68
C SER A 244 21.00 10.59 -12.60
N TYR A 245 21.92 11.52 -12.75
CA TYR A 245 23.16 11.45 -13.54
C TYR A 245 24.16 12.49 -13.02
N ASP A 246 25.34 12.60 -13.62
CA ASP A 246 26.27 13.69 -13.31
C ASP A 246 25.81 15.01 -13.95
N GLU A 247 25.06 15.81 -13.19
CA GLU A 247 24.51 17.09 -13.64
C GLU A 247 25.59 18.10 -14.07
N ALA A 248 26.80 18.02 -13.50
CA ALA A 248 27.88 18.93 -13.86
C ALA A 248 28.42 18.65 -15.28
N ARG A 249 28.27 17.42 -15.77
CA ARG A 249 28.70 16.99 -17.10
C ARG A 249 27.60 17.01 -18.15
N GLY A 250 26.33 17.14 -17.75
CA GLY A 250 25.21 17.20 -18.68
C GLY A 250 25.17 15.97 -19.58
N ASN A 251 25.05 16.19 -20.90
CA ASN A 251 24.99 15.12 -21.90
C ASN A 251 26.31 14.32 -22.04
N GLU A 252 27.41 14.77 -21.43
CA GLU A 252 28.69 14.05 -21.41
C GLU A 252 28.88 13.23 -20.12
N SER A 253 27.80 12.98 -19.38
CA SER A 253 27.82 12.17 -18.17
C SER A 253 28.16 10.72 -18.51
N ASN A 254 29.27 10.22 -17.98
CA ASN A 254 29.64 8.81 -18.05
C ASN A 254 29.07 7.97 -16.88
N ILE A 255 28.14 8.56 -16.13
CA ILE A 255 27.50 7.97 -14.96
C ILE A 255 25.99 8.10 -15.11
N SER A 256 25.28 7.06 -14.70
CA SER A 256 23.83 7.08 -14.55
C SER A 256 23.44 6.48 -13.21
N VAL A 257 22.50 7.14 -12.54
CA VAL A 257 21.98 6.70 -11.24
C VAL A 257 20.59 6.12 -11.44
N PHE A 258 20.41 4.89 -10.99
CA PHE A 258 19.16 4.14 -11.09
C PHE A 258 18.55 3.91 -9.71
N GLU A 259 17.24 4.10 -9.58
CA GLU A 259 16.48 3.65 -8.42
C GLU A 259 15.86 2.28 -8.72
N LEU A 260 16.31 1.27 -7.96
CA LEU A 260 15.84 -0.10 -8.04
C LEU A 260 14.77 -0.28 -6.97
N VAL A 261 13.53 -0.49 -7.42
CA VAL A 261 12.37 -0.71 -6.53
C VAL A 261 11.86 -2.12 -6.69
N ARG A 262 11.72 -2.84 -5.58
CA ARG A 262 11.05 -4.15 -5.53
C ARG A 262 9.95 -4.12 -4.49
N ASP A 263 8.73 -4.41 -4.95
CA ASP A 263 7.55 -4.54 -4.09
C ASP A 263 6.84 -5.88 -4.42
N PRO A 264 7.01 -6.91 -3.57
CA PRO A 264 6.35 -8.20 -3.75
C PRO A 264 4.82 -8.15 -3.62
N TRP A 265 4.28 -7.12 -2.97
CA TRP A 265 2.86 -7.00 -2.63
C TRP A 265 2.06 -6.17 -3.63
N LEU A 266 2.75 -5.37 -4.45
CA LEU A 266 2.14 -4.52 -5.47
C LEU A 266 1.11 -5.25 -6.38
N PRO A 267 1.33 -6.51 -6.82
CA PRO A 267 0.33 -7.23 -7.60
C PRO A 267 -1.00 -7.41 -6.86
N TYR A 268 -0.97 -7.63 -5.54
CA TYR A 268 -2.18 -7.78 -4.72
C TYR A 268 -2.88 -6.43 -4.51
N VAL A 269 -2.11 -5.33 -4.35
CA VAL A 269 -2.68 -3.98 -4.32
C VAL A 269 -3.44 -3.70 -5.62
N TYR A 270 -2.83 -3.97 -6.77
CA TYR A 270 -3.50 -3.81 -8.07
C TYR A 270 -4.69 -4.74 -8.25
N LEU A 271 -4.60 -6.00 -7.80
CA LEU A 271 -5.74 -6.91 -7.79
C LEU A 271 -6.92 -6.30 -7.04
N GLY A 272 -6.69 -5.76 -5.84
CA GLY A 272 -7.72 -5.09 -5.06
C GLY A 272 -8.33 -3.88 -5.78
N ILE A 273 -7.50 -3.03 -6.38
CA ILE A 273 -7.95 -1.85 -7.16
C ILE A 273 -8.80 -2.27 -8.37
N PHE A 274 -8.33 -3.23 -9.17
CA PHE A 274 -9.07 -3.71 -10.33
C PHE A 274 -10.39 -4.39 -9.94
N MET A 275 -10.43 -5.11 -8.82
CA MET A 275 -11.67 -5.67 -8.27
C MET A 275 -12.68 -4.57 -7.90
N MET A 276 -12.23 -3.47 -7.27
CA MET A 276 -13.09 -2.33 -6.97
C MET A 276 -13.60 -1.65 -8.26
N LEU A 277 -12.73 -1.43 -9.26
CA LEU A 277 -13.14 -0.85 -10.54
C LEU A 277 -14.18 -1.72 -11.26
N ALA A 278 -13.97 -3.04 -11.30
CA ALA A 278 -14.92 -3.99 -11.86
C ALA A 278 -16.26 -4.00 -11.10
N GLY A 279 -16.20 -3.96 -9.76
CA GLY A 279 -17.38 -3.85 -8.91
C GLY A 279 -18.17 -2.56 -9.17
N ALA A 280 -17.49 -1.42 -9.23
CA ALA A 280 -18.10 -0.10 -9.46
C ALA A 280 -18.75 0.00 -10.84
N THR A 281 -18.02 -0.33 -11.92
CA THR A 281 -18.53 -0.30 -13.29
C THR A 281 -19.77 -1.18 -13.47
N SER A 282 -19.75 -2.39 -12.89
CA SER A 282 -20.86 -3.32 -12.96
C SER A 282 -22.13 -2.81 -12.25
N MET A 283 -22.00 -2.04 -11.16
CA MET A 283 -23.14 -1.43 -10.47
C MET A 283 -23.83 -0.35 -11.32
N PHE A 284 -23.06 0.45 -12.08
CA PHE A 284 -23.62 1.46 -12.98
C PHE A 284 -24.35 0.85 -14.19
N VAL A 285 -23.80 -0.21 -14.78
CA VAL A 285 -24.41 -0.89 -15.93
C VAL A 285 -25.73 -1.57 -15.55
N ASN A 286 -25.77 -2.24 -14.39
CA ASN A 286 -27.01 -2.91 -13.95
C ASN A 286 -28.12 -1.93 -13.56
N LYS A 287 -27.79 -0.76 -12.98
CA LYS A 287 -28.78 0.27 -12.65
C LYS A 287 -29.53 0.73 -13.91
N LYS A 288 -28.81 0.91 -15.03
CA LYS A 288 -29.40 1.27 -16.34
C LYS A 288 -30.29 0.16 -16.92
N ARG A 289 -29.93 -1.11 -16.71
CA ARG A 289 -30.69 -2.26 -17.22
C ARG A 289 -32.03 -2.45 -16.52
N THR A 290 -32.09 -2.13 -15.23
CA THR A 290 -33.36 -2.09 -14.47
C THR A 290 -34.24 -0.89 -14.77
N SER A 291 -33.68 0.25 -15.19
CA SER A 291 -34.49 1.42 -15.57
C SER A 291 -35.04 1.35 -16.99
N GLY A 292 -34.35 0.69 -17.93
CA GLY A 292 -34.82 0.52 -19.31
C GLY A 292 -35.83 -0.61 -19.53
N ASN A 293 -36.16 -1.39 -18.50
CA ASN A 293 -37.20 -2.44 -18.54
C ASN A 293 -38.52 -1.97 -17.90
N VAL A 294 -38.64 -0.68 -17.57
CA VAL A 294 -39.81 -0.06 -16.91
C VAL A 294 -40.45 1.01 -17.82
N GLU A 295 -39.97 1.15 -19.06
CA GLU A 295 -40.62 1.89 -20.16
C GLU A 295 -41.17 0.88 -21.18
#